data_AF-A0A0G4PA49-F1
#
_entry.id   AF-A0A0G4PA49-F1
#
_cell.length_a   1.000
_cell.length_b   1.000
_cell.length_c   1.000
_cell.angle_alpha   90.00
_cell.angle_beta   90.00
_cell.angle_gamma   90.00
#
_symmetry.space_group_name_H-M   'P 1'
#
loop_
_entity.id
_entity.type
_entity.pdbx_description
1 polymer ?
#
loop_
_entity_poly.entity_id
_entity_poly.type
_entity_poly.pdbx_seq_one_letter_code
_entity_poly.pdbx_strand_id
1 'polypeptide(L)'
;MTSITTARPSLTSNDSAVLQALFDAESSPSSGVIVDSSLPSWPSSLNISETDLASLKKRETDIIRKLQSNKSPSLEIVQSALNDFDTLLAQHPTYPSAYTNRAQTLRLLVDLIYGTEVGTSQSTDTEIADAALFAPKTSHLCSCIFSDIGQAISLATPASPADAVSTTQGRLLADAHTHRGYLLLKAARAKKAGSGIDEAGPERLRGLSADQLEEMASRDFFLGGRYGNKVAQQLSVQTNPYAKMCGAIVKEAMRKELEE
;
A
#
# COMPACT_ATOMS: atom_id res chain seq x y z
N MET A 1 -13.26 53.26 18.79
CA MET A 1 -13.96 51.98 18.52
C MET A 1 -13.91 51.73 17.02
N THR A 2 -12.98 50.90 16.56
CA THR A 2 -12.89 50.50 15.16
C THR A 2 -13.83 49.32 14.93
N SER A 3 -14.90 49.56 14.18
CA SER A 3 -15.83 48.52 13.72
C SER A 3 -15.10 47.68 12.66
N ILE A 4 -14.85 46.41 12.95
CA ILE A 4 -14.34 45.45 11.98
C ILE A 4 -15.56 44.91 11.23
N THR A 5 -15.75 45.36 10.00
CA THR A 5 -16.80 44.84 9.12
C THR A 5 -16.36 43.47 8.59
N THR A 6 -17.18 42.44 8.83
CA THR A 6 -16.99 41.09 8.29
C THR A 6 -17.19 41.11 6.78
N ALA A 7 -16.11 41.27 6.02
CA ALA A 7 -16.14 41.15 4.57
C ALA A 7 -16.13 39.66 4.18
N ARG A 8 -17.22 39.17 3.59
CA ARG A 8 -17.20 37.88 2.88
C ARG A 8 -16.22 38.01 1.69
N PRO A 9 -15.17 37.18 1.60
CA PRO A 9 -14.29 37.21 0.44
C PRO A 9 -15.08 36.81 -0.80
N SER A 10 -15.15 37.69 -1.81
CA SER A 10 -15.71 37.36 -3.13
C SER A 10 -14.60 36.74 -3.98
N LEU A 11 -14.36 35.44 -3.80
CA LEU A 11 -13.43 34.71 -4.66
C LEU A 11 -14.02 34.63 -6.07
N THR A 12 -13.22 34.97 -7.08
CA THR A 12 -13.62 34.71 -8.46
C THR A 12 -13.60 33.20 -8.73
N SER A 13 -14.22 32.75 -9.82
CA SER A 13 -14.15 31.34 -10.24
C SER A 13 -12.69 30.89 -10.45
N ASN A 14 -11.84 31.80 -10.93
CA ASN A 14 -10.42 31.53 -11.14
C ASN A 14 -9.65 31.47 -9.81
N ASP A 15 -9.91 32.37 -8.86
CA ASP A 15 -9.30 32.33 -7.53
C ASP A 15 -9.70 31.06 -6.77
N SER A 16 -10.98 30.68 -6.89
CA SER A 16 -11.50 29.44 -6.33
C SER A 16 -10.79 28.23 -6.95
N ALA A 17 -10.60 28.20 -8.27
CA ALA A 17 -9.88 27.13 -8.94
C ALA A 17 -8.38 27.08 -8.59
N VAL A 18 -7.73 28.23 -8.42
CA VAL A 18 -6.31 28.32 -8.03
C VAL A 18 -6.11 27.94 -6.57
N LEU A 19 -7.00 28.35 -5.66
CA LEU A 19 -6.96 27.94 -4.26
C LEU A 19 -7.30 26.45 -4.14
N GLN A 20 -8.30 25.98 -4.87
CA GLN A 20 -8.60 24.55 -4.99
C GLN A 20 -7.35 23.81 -5.50
N ALA A 21 -6.62 24.33 -6.49
CA ALA A 21 -5.37 23.73 -6.95
C ALA A 21 -4.19 23.86 -5.97
N LEU A 22 -4.14 24.89 -5.13
CA LEU A 22 -3.11 25.03 -4.10
C LEU A 22 -3.38 24.13 -2.88
N PHE A 23 -4.64 23.86 -2.60
CA PHE A 23 -5.10 23.07 -1.44
C PHE A 23 -5.53 21.64 -1.77
N ASP A 24 -5.75 21.31 -3.05
CA ASP A 24 -5.92 19.93 -3.50
C ASP A 24 -4.56 19.24 -3.49
N ALA A 25 -4.47 18.20 -2.66
CA ALA A 25 -3.36 17.25 -2.68
C ALA A 25 -3.16 16.58 -4.07
N GLU A 26 -4.14 16.69 -4.97
CA GLU A 26 -4.12 16.18 -6.35
C GLU A 26 -3.48 17.14 -7.36
N SER A 27 -3.32 18.41 -7.00
CA SER A 27 -2.97 19.49 -7.93
C SER A 27 -1.46 19.75 -8.03
N SER A 28 -0.65 18.86 -7.46
CA SER A 28 0.79 18.86 -7.69
C SER A 28 1.04 18.71 -9.20
N PRO A 29 1.68 19.70 -9.87
CA PRO A 29 1.97 19.66 -11.30
C PRO A 29 3.06 18.64 -11.67
N SER A 30 3.46 17.78 -10.73
CA SER A 30 4.35 16.65 -11.00
C SER A 30 3.67 15.75 -12.03
N SER A 31 4.09 15.87 -13.29
CA SER A 31 3.64 15.06 -14.42
C SER A 31 3.40 13.62 -13.96
N GLY A 32 2.18 13.14 -14.20
CA GLY A 32 1.82 11.75 -13.93
C GLY A 32 2.86 10.81 -14.52
N VAL A 33 3.05 9.64 -13.92
CA VAL A 33 3.98 8.66 -14.46
C VAL A 33 3.61 8.37 -15.91
N ILE A 34 4.57 8.52 -16.82
CA ILE A 34 4.36 8.25 -18.23
C ILE A 34 4.34 6.74 -18.40
N VAL A 35 3.15 6.19 -18.68
CA VAL A 35 3.00 4.77 -18.99
C VAL A 35 3.04 4.60 -20.50
N ASP A 36 4.04 3.85 -20.97
CA ASP A 36 4.22 3.56 -22.39
C ASP A 36 3.97 2.07 -22.65
N SER A 37 2.95 1.77 -23.44
CA SER A 37 2.53 0.41 -23.79
C SER A 37 3.45 -0.25 -24.83
N SER A 38 4.30 0.52 -25.50
CA SER A 38 5.29 0.01 -26.46
C SER A 38 6.55 -0.54 -25.78
N LEU A 39 6.76 -0.21 -24.50
CA LEU A 39 7.89 -0.70 -23.72
C LEU A 39 7.75 -2.20 -23.39
N PRO A 40 8.88 -2.93 -23.28
CA PRO A 40 8.86 -4.31 -22.81
C PRO A 40 8.28 -4.40 -21.39
N SER A 41 7.75 -5.59 -21.03
CA SER A 41 7.11 -5.78 -19.71
C SER A 41 8.02 -5.39 -18.53
N TRP A 42 9.32 -5.65 -18.65
CA TRP A 42 10.32 -5.34 -17.63
C TRP A 42 11.49 -4.55 -18.24
N PRO A 43 12.14 -3.67 -17.46
CA PRO A 43 13.32 -2.96 -17.93
C PRO A 43 14.47 -3.93 -18.21
N SER A 44 15.31 -3.57 -19.18
CA SER A 44 16.47 -4.38 -19.60
C SER A 44 17.47 -4.62 -18.47
N SER A 45 17.51 -3.74 -17.46
CA SER A 45 18.35 -3.88 -16.26
C SER A 45 18.06 -5.15 -15.45
N LEU A 46 16.86 -5.74 -15.55
CA LEU A 46 16.50 -6.98 -14.86
C LEU A 46 16.97 -8.25 -15.59
N ASN A 47 17.47 -8.12 -16.83
CA ASN A 47 17.94 -9.22 -17.67
C ASN A 47 16.95 -10.39 -17.81
N ILE A 48 15.64 -10.08 -17.89
CA ILE A 48 14.60 -11.10 -18.09
C ILE A 48 14.30 -11.21 -19.58
N SER A 49 14.70 -12.32 -20.20
CA SER A 49 14.39 -12.58 -21.62
C SER A 49 12.88 -12.80 -21.83
N GLU A 50 12.39 -12.60 -23.05
CA GLU A 50 10.97 -12.83 -23.36
C GLU A 50 10.56 -14.31 -23.22
N THR A 51 11.47 -15.23 -23.56
CA THR A 51 11.30 -16.67 -23.35
C THR A 51 11.20 -17.03 -21.87
N ASP A 52 12.06 -16.44 -21.03
CA ASP A 52 12.01 -16.66 -19.58
C ASP A 52 10.74 -16.04 -19.00
N LEU A 53 10.35 -14.85 -19.47
CA LEU A 53 9.16 -14.16 -19.02
C LEU A 53 7.88 -14.98 -19.26
N ALA A 54 7.75 -15.63 -20.41
CA ALA A 54 6.61 -16.49 -20.71
C ALA A 54 6.55 -17.71 -19.77
N SER A 55 7.70 -18.34 -19.51
CA SER A 55 7.82 -19.47 -18.57
C SER A 55 7.49 -19.03 -17.12
N LEU A 56 8.04 -17.89 -16.70
CA LEU A 56 7.81 -17.30 -15.38
C LEU A 56 6.35 -16.95 -15.14
N LYS A 57 5.71 -16.25 -16.08
CA LYS A 57 4.28 -15.91 -16.00
C LYS A 57 3.42 -17.16 -15.93
N LYS A 58 3.75 -18.21 -16.70
CA LYS A 58 3.03 -19.48 -16.66
C LYS A 58 3.13 -20.13 -15.28
N ARG A 59 4.36 -20.28 -14.76
CA ARG A 59 4.60 -20.89 -13.45
C ARG A 59 3.93 -20.11 -12.33
N GLU A 60 4.04 -18.79 -12.34
CA GLU A 60 3.36 -17.91 -11.40
C GLU A 60 1.84 -18.09 -11.45
N THR A 61 1.26 -18.09 -12.65
CA THR A 61 -0.19 -18.30 -12.84
C THR A 61 -0.62 -19.66 -12.32
N ASP A 62 0.19 -20.70 -12.53
CA ASP A 62 -0.12 -22.05 -12.04
C ASP A 62 -0.13 -22.11 -10.50
N ILE A 63 0.82 -21.42 -9.83
CA ILE A 63 0.84 -21.31 -8.36
C ILE A 63 -0.40 -20.57 -7.87
N ILE A 64 -0.73 -19.42 -8.47
CA ILE A 64 -1.90 -18.61 -8.10
C ILE A 64 -3.20 -19.39 -8.31
N ARG A 65 -3.31 -20.14 -9.41
CA ARG A 65 -4.49 -20.95 -9.69
C ARG A 65 -4.70 -22.02 -8.62
N LYS A 66 -3.64 -22.68 -8.15
CA LYS A 66 -3.73 -23.64 -7.02
C LYS A 66 -4.33 -22.99 -5.76
N LEU A 67 -3.91 -21.76 -5.44
CA LEU A 67 -4.44 -21.00 -4.30
C LEU A 67 -5.92 -20.60 -4.48
N GLN A 68 -6.35 -20.33 -5.71
CA GLN A 68 -7.70 -19.87 -6.03
C GLN A 68 -8.70 -21.01 -6.30
N SER A 69 -8.24 -22.24 -6.52
CA SER A 69 -9.11 -23.40 -6.80
C SER A 69 -10.12 -23.68 -5.68
N ASN A 70 -9.81 -23.31 -4.44
CA ASN A 70 -10.68 -23.45 -3.28
C ASN A 70 -11.01 -22.08 -2.71
N LYS A 71 -12.28 -21.87 -2.32
CA LYS A 71 -12.73 -20.61 -1.66
C LYS A 71 -11.93 -20.31 -0.38
N SER A 72 -11.41 -21.35 0.28
CA SER A 72 -10.49 -21.25 1.40
C SER A 72 -9.40 -22.33 1.20
N PRO A 73 -8.18 -21.96 0.75
CA PRO A 73 -7.10 -22.93 0.59
C PRO A 73 -6.67 -23.48 1.95
N SER A 74 -6.35 -24.78 2.00
CA SER A 74 -5.83 -25.40 3.22
C SER A 74 -4.41 -24.90 3.54
N LEU A 75 -3.98 -25.10 4.78
CA LEU A 75 -2.63 -24.73 5.22
C LEU A 75 -1.55 -25.38 4.35
N GLU A 76 -1.74 -26.64 3.97
CA GLU A 76 -0.81 -27.40 3.13
C GLU A 76 -0.71 -26.81 1.72
N ILE A 77 -1.83 -26.36 1.14
CA ILE A 77 -1.85 -25.71 -0.18
C ILE A 77 -1.09 -24.39 -0.12
N VAL A 78 -1.31 -23.58 0.93
CA VAL A 78 -0.62 -22.30 1.11
C VAL A 78 0.89 -22.51 1.30
N GLN A 79 1.30 -23.47 2.14
CA GLN A 79 2.70 -23.81 2.34
C GLN A 79 3.36 -24.34 1.05
N SER A 80 2.67 -25.20 0.30
CA SER A 80 3.15 -25.67 -1.00
C SER A 80 3.35 -24.51 -1.99
N ALA A 81 2.43 -23.54 -2.03
CA ALA A 81 2.55 -22.39 -2.90
C ALA A 81 3.74 -21.48 -2.50
N LEU A 82 3.99 -21.31 -1.20
CA LEU A 82 5.16 -20.57 -0.72
C LEU A 82 6.46 -21.25 -1.15
N ASN A 83 6.57 -22.57 -1.01
CA ASN A 83 7.74 -23.33 -1.50
C ASN A 83 7.93 -23.20 -3.02
N ASP A 84 6.83 -23.19 -3.78
CA ASP A 84 6.86 -22.97 -5.22
C ASP A 84 7.39 -21.56 -5.57
N PHE A 85 6.96 -20.52 -4.83
CA PHE A 85 7.48 -19.15 -4.97
C PHE A 85 8.93 -19.02 -4.53
N ASP A 86 9.34 -19.66 -3.44
CA ASP A 86 10.73 -19.68 -2.98
C ASP A 86 11.65 -20.29 -4.03
N THR A 87 11.22 -21.39 -4.64
CA THR A 87 11.97 -22.03 -5.73
C THR A 87 12.05 -21.12 -6.96
N LEU A 88 10.96 -20.42 -7.30
CA LEU A 88 10.94 -19.47 -8.41
C LEU A 88 11.90 -18.31 -8.17
N LEU A 89 11.89 -17.72 -6.97
CA LEU A 89 12.76 -16.60 -6.59
C LEU A 89 14.23 -17.01 -6.44
N ALA A 90 14.51 -18.25 -6.03
CA ALA A 90 15.87 -18.78 -6.02
C ALA A 90 16.47 -18.88 -7.42
N GLN A 91 15.64 -19.21 -8.43
CA GLN A 91 16.05 -19.32 -9.82
C GLN A 91 16.07 -17.96 -10.54
N HIS A 92 15.16 -17.05 -10.18
CA HIS A 92 14.98 -15.75 -10.81
C HIS A 92 14.83 -14.63 -9.77
N PRO A 93 15.91 -14.26 -9.07
CA PRO A 93 15.87 -13.28 -7.97
C PRO A 93 15.54 -11.85 -8.44
N THR A 94 15.57 -11.58 -9.74
CA THR A 94 15.23 -10.28 -10.33
C THR A 94 13.78 -10.19 -10.79
N TYR A 95 12.95 -11.24 -10.62
CA TYR A 95 11.56 -11.24 -11.07
C TYR A 95 10.61 -10.59 -10.04
N PRO A 96 10.11 -9.35 -10.27
CA PRO A 96 9.46 -8.58 -9.22
C PRO A 96 8.08 -9.12 -8.82
N SER A 97 7.34 -9.68 -9.77
CA SER A 97 5.96 -10.16 -9.57
C SER A 97 5.88 -11.33 -8.58
N ALA A 98 6.88 -12.21 -8.57
CA ALA A 98 6.92 -13.32 -7.62
C ALA A 98 7.05 -12.84 -6.17
N TYR A 99 7.78 -11.75 -5.90
CA TYR A 99 7.85 -11.18 -4.56
C TYR A 99 6.49 -10.63 -4.10
N THR A 100 5.77 -9.89 -4.96
CA THR A 100 4.43 -9.39 -4.60
C THR A 100 3.44 -10.53 -4.34
N ASN A 101 3.52 -11.59 -5.13
CA ASN A 101 2.64 -12.74 -4.98
C ASN A 101 2.99 -13.56 -3.74
N ARG A 102 4.28 -13.80 -3.46
CA ARG A 102 4.72 -14.44 -2.21
C ARG A 102 4.29 -13.64 -0.98
N ALA A 103 4.42 -12.31 -1.01
CA ALA A 103 3.92 -11.43 0.06
C ALA A 103 2.41 -11.60 0.28
N GLN A 104 1.61 -11.69 -0.78
CA GLN A 104 0.17 -11.94 -0.67
C GLN A 104 -0.12 -13.35 -0.12
N THR A 105 0.62 -14.37 -0.53
CA THR A 105 0.48 -15.74 -0.01
C THR A 105 0.86 -15.83 1.47
N LEU A 106 1.89 -15.11 1.91
CA LEU A 106 2.26 -15.00 3.32
C LEU A 106 1.14 -14.35 4.15
N ARG A 107 0.41 -13.38 3.59
CA ARG A 107 -0.77 -12.81 4.27
C ARG A 107 -1.90 -13.83 4.41
N LEU A 108 -2.16 -14.64 3.38
CA LEU A 108 -3.11 -15.75 3.49
C LEU A 108 -2.68 -16.75 4.58
N LEU A 109 -1.38 -17.02 4.71
CA LEU A 109 -0.86 -17.87 5.78
C LEU A 109 -1.13 -17.27 7.18
N VAL A 110 -0.91 -15.96 7.35
CA VAL A 110 -1.24 -15.24 8.60
C VAL A 110 -2.73 -15.39 8.91
N ASP A 111 -3.60 -15.15 7.93
CA ASP A 111 -5.05 -15.26 8.11
C ASP A 111 -5.47 -16.68 8.52
N LEU A 112 -4.84 -17.73 7.99
CA LEU A 112 -5.09 -19.12 8.38
C LEU A 112 -4.61 -19.44 9.81
N ILE A 113 -3.42 -18.95 10.18
CA ILE A 113 -2.86 -19.16 11.53
C ILE A 113 -3.81 -18.59 12.59
N TYR A 114 -4.39 -17.41 12.34
CA TYR A 114 -5.33 -16.76 13.26
C TYR A 114 -6.76 -17.27 13.14
N GLY A 115 -7.23 -17.56 11.93
CA GLY A 115 -8.57 -18.14 11.72
C GLY A 115 -8.77 -19.48 12.42
N THR A 116 -7.68 -20.24 12.64
CA THR A 116 -7.70 -21.51 13.37
C THR A 116 -7.84 -21.30 14.89
N GLU A 117 -7.38 -20.17 15.44
CA GLU A 117 -7.40 -19.89 16.89
C GLU A 117 -8.70 -19.22 17.36
N VAL A 118 -9.34 -18.41 16.51
CA VAL A 118 -10.54 -17.63 16.90
C VAL A 118 -11.85 -18.45 16.84
N GLY A 119 -11.78 -19.71 16.37
CA GLY A 119 -12.86 -20.70 16.43
C GLY A 119 -14.25 -20.12 16.14
N THR A 120 -14.59 -19.81 14.89
CA THR A 120 -15.95 -19.39 14.45
C THR A 120 -16.63 -18.28 15.27
N SER A 121 -15.89 -17.53 16.09
CA SER A 121 -16.41 -16.40 16.83
C SER A 121 -16.30 -15.20 15.91
N GLN A 122 -17.42 -14.75 15.35
CA GLN A 122 -17.55 -13.54 14.53
C GLN A 122 -17.22 -12.28 15.35
N SER A 123 -15.97 -12.13 15.79
CA SER A 123 -15.45 -10.83 16.22
C SER A 123 -15.06 -10.06 14.96
N THR A 124 -16.01 -9.26 14.48
CA THR A 124 -15.88 -8.29 13.38
C THR A 124 -14.95 -7.11 13.71
N ASP A 125 -14.21 -7.17 14.82
CA ASP A 125 -13.31 -6.10 15.20
C ASP A 125 -12.09 -6.13 14.28
N THR A 126 -12.15 -5.26 13.27
CA THR A 126 -11.07 -5.00 12.30
C THR A 126 -9.73 -4.73 13.02
N GLU A 127 -9.78 -4.22 14.25
CA GLU A 127 -8.64 -3.96 15.11
C GLU A 127 -7.92 -5.25 15.58
N ILE A 128 -8.66 -6.33 15.88
CA ILE A 128 -8.07 -7.63 16.28
C ILE A 128 -7.37 -8.28 15.08
N ALA A 129 -8.00 -8.22 13.90
CA ALA A 129 -7.41 -8.72 12.67
C ALA A 129 -6.17 -7.92 12.24
N ASP A 130 -6.14 -6.61 12.50
CA ASP A 130 -4.98 -5.77 12.23
C ASP A 130 -3.82 -6.09 13.20
N ALA A 131 -4.09 -6.34 14.48
CA ALA A 131 -3.07 -6.72 15.46
C ALA A 131 -2.47 -8.12 15.21
N ALA A 132 -3.26 -9.05 14.70
CA ALA A 132 -2.84 -10.42 14.38
C ALA A 132 -1.62 -10.48 13.44
N LEU A 133 -1.55 -9.59 12.44
CA LEU A 133 -0.40 -9.55 11.53
C LEU A 133 0.91 -9.16 12.23
N PHE A 134 0.85 -8.42 13.33
CA PHE A 134 2.02 -7.87 14.02
C PHE A 134 2.34 -8.57 15.34
N ALA A 135 1.62 -9.64 15.69
CA ALA A 135 1.91 -10.35 16.93
C ALA A 135 3.22 -11.15 16.84
N PRO A 136 3.85 -11.49 17.98
CA PRO A 136 5.14 -12.19 18.02
C PRO A 136 5.21 -13.44 17.12
N LYS A 137 4.13 -14.23 17.09
CA LYS A 137 4.03 -15.49 16.34
C LYS A 137 4.19 -15.30 14.83
N THR A 138 3.66 -14.22 14.29
CA THR A 138 3.63 -13.89 12.85
C THR A 138 4.60 -12.76 12.47
N SER A 139 5.34 -12.21 13.45
CA SER A 139 6.31 -11.13 13.26
C SER A 139 7.35 -11.44 12.17
N HIS A 140 7.82 -12.69 12.09
CA HIS A 140 8.73 -13.13 11.03
C HIS A 140 8.07 -13.10 9.64
N LEU A 141 6.83 -13.58 9.51
CA LEU A 141 6.05 -13.54 8.26
C LEU A 141 5.83 -12.09 7.83
N CYS A 142 5.46 -11.21 8.76
CA CYS A 142 5.28 -9.79 8.50
C CYS A 142 6.58 -9.14 8.02
N SER A 143 7.72 -9.48 8.63
CA SER A 143 9.04 -9.02 8.18
C SER A 143 9.34 -9.48 6.74
N CYS A 144 9.05 -10.73 6.40
CA CYS A 144 9.19 -11.26 5.04
C CYS A 144 8.27 -10.55 4.04
N ILE A 145 6.99 -10.34 4.36
CA ILE A 145 6.03 -9.61 3.52
C ILE A 145 6.56 -8.23 3.16
N PHE A 146 7.03 -7.50 4.18
CA PHE A 146 7.57 -6.16 4.03
C PHE A 146 8.89 -6.12 3.23
N SER A 147 9.73 -7.15 3.38
CA SER A 147 10.95 -7.34 2.59
C SER A 147 10.60 -7.60 1.12
N ASP A 148 9.67 -8.51 0.85
CA ASP A 148 9.25 -8.89 -0.49
C ASP A 148 8.64 -7.72 -1.26
N ILE A 149 7.71 -6.99 -0.65
CA ILE A 149 7.12 -5.80 -1.28
C ILE A 149 8.19 -4.74 -1.52
N GLY A 150 9.12 -4.56 -0.57
CA GLY A 150 10.27 -3.65 -0.74
C GLY A 150 11.14 -4.03 -1.94
N GLN A 151 11.46 -5.32 -2.07
CA GLN A 151 12.26 -5.85 -3.16
C GLN A 151 11.56 -5.70 -4.51
N ALA A 152 10.26 -6.01 -4.58
CA ALA A 152 9.46 -5.82 -5.79
C ALA A 152 9.46 -4.36 -6.25
N ILE A 153 9.25 -3.42 -5.32
CA ILE A 153 9.31 -1.98 -5.60
C ILE A 153 10.71 -1.60 -6.06
N SER A 154 11.77 -2.05 -5.39
CA SER A 154 13.14 -1.72 -5.76
C SER A 154 13.52 -2.20 -7.15
N LEU A 155 13.10 -3.41 -7.54
CA LEU A 155 13.39 -3.97 -8.86
C LEU A 155 12.57 -3.31 -9.96
N ALA A 156 11.33 -2.92 -9.65
CA ALA A 156 10.42 -2.34 -10.63
C ALA A 156 10.51 -0.80 -10.72
N THR A 157 11.14 -0.10 -9.79
CA THR A 157 11.24 1.37 -9.85
C THR A 157 12.19 1.79 -10.98
N PRO A 158 11.80 2.74 -11.86
CA PRO A 158 12.69 3.26 -12.89
C PRO A 158 13.91 3.98 -12.30
N ALA A 159 15.00 4.08 -13.08
CA ALA A 159 16.23 4.72 -12.63
C ALA A 159 16.05 6.22 -12.36
N SER A 160 15.26 6.90 -13.19
CA SER A 160 14.84 8.28 -12.99
C SER A 160 13.32 8.37 -12.79
N PRO A 161 12.83 9.24 -11.88
CA PRO A 161 11.39 9.51 -11.73
C PRO A 161 10.71 10.07 -13.00
N ALA A 162 11.50 10.55 -13.97
CA ALA A 162 11.00 11.06 -15.25
C ALA A 162 10.93 9.99 -16.34
N ASP A 163 11.54 8.81 -16.13
CA ASP A 163 11.53 7.75 -17.14
C ASP A 163 10.12 7.16 -17.27
N ALA A 164 9.75 6.83 -18.51
CA ALA A 164 8.52 6.10 -18.77
C ALA A 164 8.62 4.67 -18.22
N VAL A 165 7.49 4.16 -17.73
CA VAL A 165 7.36 2.79 -17.25
C VAL A 165 6.45 1.99 -18.17
N SER A 166 6.70 0.68 -18.26
CA SER A 166 5.79 -0.19 -19.00
C SER A 166 4.45 -0.34 -18.29
N THR A 167 3.40 -0.78 -18.99
CA THR A 167 2.09 -1.09 -18.37
C THR A 167 2.21 -2.14 -17.26
N THR A 168 3.10 -3.13 -17.40
CA THR A 168 3.31 -4.18 -16.39
C THR A 168 4.03 -3.62 -15.16
N GLN A 169 5.07 -2.82 -15.38
CA GLN A 169 5.82 -2.15 -14.32
C GLN A 169 4.94 -1.19 -13.53
N GLY A 170 4.18 -0.34 -14.21
CA GLY A 170 3.24 0.60 -13.59
C GLY A 170 2.20 -0.11 -12.74
N ARG A 171 1.57 -1.17 -13.26
CA ARG A 171 0.60 -1.96 -12.48
C ARG A 171 1.23 -2.59 -11.23
N LEU A 172 2.38 -3.23 -11.37
CA LEU A 172 3.07 -3.85 -10.23
C LEU A 172 3.43 -2.79 -9.18
N LEU A 173 3.98 -1.65 -9.58
CA LEU A 173 4.32 -0.56 -8.65
C LEU A 173 3.08 -0.01 -7.96
N ALA A 174 1.99 0.19 -8.71
CA ALA A 174 0.72 0.64 -8.16
C ALA A 174 0.22 -0.32 -7.06
N ASP A 175 0.20 -1.62 -7.36
CA ASP A 175 -0.28 -2.65 -6.43
C ASP A 175 0.67 -2.84 -5.24
N ALA A 176 1.99 -2.85 -5.46
CA ALA A 176 2.99 -3.03 -4.41
C ALA A 176 3.01 -1.86 -3.42
N HIS A 177 2.99 -0.62 -3.90
CA HIS A 177 2.89 0.56 -3.04
C HIS A 177 1.58 0.57 -2.26
N THR A 178 0.45 0.28 -2.92
CA THR A 178 -0.86 0.18 -2.27
C THR A 178 -0.85 -0.87 -1.16
N HIS A 179 -0.27 -2.04 -1.46
CA HIS A 179 -0.14 -3.13 -0.51
C HIS A 179 0.70 -2.71 0.71
N ARG A 180 1.90 -2.14 0.51
CA ARG A 180 2.74 -1.66 1.62
C ARG A 180 2.06 -0.57 2.44
N GLY A 181 1.37 0.36 1.78
CA GLY A 181 0.59 1.42 2.42
C GLY A 181 -0.50 0.86 3.34
N TYR A 182 -1.24 -0.16 2.89
CA TYR A 182 -2.22 -0.85 3.73
C TYR A 182 -1.59 -1.49 4.97
N LEU A 183 -0.43 -2.15 4.82
CA LEU A 183 0.24 -2.77 5.96
C LEU A 183 0.71 -1.73 6.98
N LEU A 184 1.24 -0.60 6.51
CA LEU A 184 1.65 0.51 7.36
C LEU A 184 0.45 1.15 8.08
N LEU A 185 -0.68 1.33 7.38
CA LEU A 185 -1.90 1.85 7.98
C LEU A 185 -2.47 0.89 9.04
N LYS A 186 -2.44 -0.43 8.78
CA LYS A 186 -2.80 -1.45 9.79
C LYS A 186 -1.87 -1.39 11.00
N ALA A 187 -0.57 -1.24 10.79
CA ALA A 187 0.40 -1.10 11.87
C ALA A 187 0.14 0.17 12.71
N ALA A 188 -0.17 1.29 12.06
CA ALA A 188 -0.52 2.54 12.73
C ALA A 188 -1.77 2.37 13.63
N ARG A 189 -2.82 1.71 13.11
CA ARG A 189 -4.05 1.42 13.86
C ARG A 189 -3.80 0.51 15.04
N ALA A 190 -3.10 -0.60 14.81
CA ALA A 190 -2.75 -1.55 15.86
C ALA A 190 -1.92 -0.86 16.97
N LYS A 191 -1.01 0.06 16.62
CA LYS A 191 -0.25 0.86 17.59
C LYS A 191 -1.12 1.84 18.37
N LYS A 192 -2.11 2.50 17.73
CA LYS A 192 -3.09 3.35 18.43
C LYS A 192 -3.97 2.56 19.40
N ALA A 193 -4.27 1.30 19.07
CA ALA A 193 -5.01 0.37 19.93
C ALA A 193 -4.16 -0.22 21.07
N GLY A 194 -2.88 0.17 21.21
CA GLY A 194 -2.00 -0.32 22.27
C GLY A 194 -1.50 -1.75 22.05
N SER A 195 -1.49 -2.25 20.81
CA SER A 195 -0.89 -3.56 20.53
C SER A 195 0.65 -3.50 20.70
N GLY A 196 1.23 -4.58 21.24
CA GLY A 196 2.66 -4.70 21.59
C GLY A 196 3.62 -4.77 20.40
N ILE A 197 3.41 -3.97 19.35
CA ILE A 197 4.28 -3.88 18.17
C ILE A 197 5.72 -3.54 18.56
N ASP A 198 5.91 -2.70 19.59
CA ASP A 198 7.25 -2.29 20.02
C ASP A 198 8.04 -3.42 20.72
N GLU A 199 7.36 -4.36 21.37
CA GLU A 199 8.00 -5.47 22.09
C GLU A 199 8.23 -6.69 21.18
N ALA A 200 7.30 -6.96 20.27
CA ALA A 200 7.26 -8.22 19.52
C ALA A 200 6.97 -8.10 18.02
N GLY A 201 6.67 -6.90 17.54
CA GLY A 201 6.41 -6.63 16.12
C GLY A 201 7.67 -6.71 15.26
N PRO A 202 7.51 -6.56 13.93
CA PRO A 202 8.62 -6.56 12.97
C PRO A 202 9.66 -5.52 13.35
N GLU A 203 10.94 -5.88 13.32
CA GLU A 203 12.04 -5.02 13.75
C GLU A 203 12.00 -3.63 13.09
N ARG A 204 11.71 -3.60 11.78
CA ARG A 204 11.59 -2.38 10.97
C ARG A 204 10.48 -1.41 11.38
N LEU A 205 9.53 -1.84 12.23
CA LEU A 205 8.42 -1.02 12.71
C LEU A 205 8.58 -0.59 14.17
N ARG A 206 9.54 -1.18 14.90
CA ARG A 206 9.76 -0.87 16.32
C ARG A 206 10.22 0.57 16.49
N GLY A 207 9.65 1.26 17.47
CA GLY A 207 10.02 2.65 17.77
C GLY A 207 9.39 3.71 16.85
N LEU A 208 8.69 3.32 15.78
CA LEU A 208 7.95 4.27 14.94
C LEU A 208 6.61 4.61 15.57
N SER A 209 6.29 5.89 15.76
CA SER A 209 4.98 6.30 16.28
C SER A 209 3.85 5.94 15.30
N ALA A 210 2.61 5.89 15.81
CA ALA A 210 1.46 5.63 14.94
C ALA A 210 1.30 6.70 13.84
N ASP A 211 1.65 7.95 14.15
CA ASP A 211 1.59 9.05 13.17
C ASP A 211 2.69 8.92 12.10
N GLN A 212 3.89 8.48 12.48
CA GLN A 212 4.96 8.18 11.51
C GLN A 212 4.57 7.04 10.57
N LEU A 213 3.97 5.98 11.11
CA LEU A 213 3.46 4.87 10.30
C LEU A 213 2.35 5.31 9.34
N GLU A 214 1.47 6.20 9.80
CA GLU A 214 0.40 6.75 8.97
C GLU A 214 0.93 7.69 7.87
N GLU A 215 1.96 8.49 8.16
CA GLU A 215 2.66 9.31 7.17
C GLU A 215 3.35 8.45 6.12
N MET A 216 4.04 7.38 6.55
CA MET A 216 4.65 6.42 5.64
C MET A 216 3.60 5.74 4.75
N ALA A 217 2.44 5.38 5.33
CA ALA A 217 1.31 4.83 4.57
C ALA A 217 0.80 5.84 3.53
N SER A 218 0.65 7.12 3.90
CA SER A 218 0.22 8.19 3.00
C SER A 218 1.16 8.36 1.80
N ARG A 219 2.47 8.29 2.03
CA ARG A 219 3.48 8.32 0.95
C ARG A 219 3.37 7.12 0.02
N ASP A 220 3.15 5.93 0.56
CA ASP A 220 2.95 4.73 -0.26
C ASP A 220 1.65 4.81 -1.06
N PHE A 221 0.55 5.26 -0.46
CA PHE A 221 -0.70 5.47 -1.18
C PHE A 221 -0.60 6.53 -2.27
N PHE A 222 0.16 7.61 -2.02
CA PHE A 222 0.45 8.62 -3.03
C PHE A 222 1.16 8.02 -4.24
N LEU A 223 2.20 7.21 -4.03
CA LEU A 223 2.90 6.52 -5.11
C LEU A 223 2.00 5.49 -5.81
N GLY A 224 1.22 4.72 -5.06
CA GLY A 224 0.23 3.80 -5.61
C GLY A 224 -0.77 4.49 -6.54
N GLY A 225 -1.27 5.66 -6.12
CA GLY A 225 -2.15 6.52 -6.93
C GLY A 225 -1.44 7.06 -8.16
N ARG A 226 -0.18 7.51 -8.02
CA ARG A 226 0.65 8.02 -9.11
C ARG A 226 0.88 7.00 -10.23
N TYR A 227 0.99 5.71 -9.88
CA TYR A 227 1.09 4.60 -10.83
C TYR A 227 -0.28 4.08 -11.32
N GLY A 228 -1.39 4.64 -10.86
CA GLY A 228 -2.74 4.41 -11.40
C GLY A 228 -3.70 3.62 -10.50
N ASN A 229 -3.37 3.34 -9.24
CA ASN A 229 -4.30 2.69 -8.32
C ASN A 229 -5.29 3.70 -7.70
N LYS A 230 -6.57 3.63 -8.10
CA LYS A 230 -7.61 4.57 -7.64
C LYS A 230 -7.90 4.49 -6.14
N VAL A 231 -7.80 3.30 -5.55
CA VAL A 231 -8.03 3.12 -4.11
C VAL A 231 -6.90 3.78 -3.34
N ALA A 232 -5.66 3.61 -3.77
CA ALA A 232 -4.51 4.28 -3.19
C ALA A 232 -4.60 5.80 -3.33
N GLN A 233 -5.06 6.33 -4.48
CA GLN A 233 -5.29 7.75 -4.65
C GLN A 233 -6.26 8.31 -3.57
N GLN A 234 -7.39 7.64 -3.35
CA GLN A 234 -8.36 8.04 -2.32
C GLN A 234 -7.77 7.94 -0.91
N LEU A 235 -7.06 6.84 -0.61
CA LEU A 235 -6.44 6.62 0.70
C LEU A 235 -5.30 7.60 0.97
N SER A 236 -4.59 8.05 -0.07
CA SER A 236 -3.53 9.05 0.05
C SER A 236 -4.07 10.34 0.64
N VAL A 237 -5.23 10.81 0.15
CA VAL A 237 -5.92 12.00 0.68
C VAL A 237 -6.36 11.77 2.13
N GLN A 238 -6.97 10.62 2.43
CA GLN A 238 -7.49 10.33 3.78
C GLN A 238 -6.39 10.22 4.84
N THR A 239 -5.19 9.77 4.45
CA THR A 239 -4.05 9.59 5.36
C THR A 239 -3.11 10.78 5.37
N ASN A 240 -3.30 11.78 4.49
CA ASN A 240 -2.45 12.95 4.40
C ASN A 240 -2.65 13.88 5.63
N PRO A 241 -1.60 14.13 6.44
CA PRO A 241 -1.70 14.96 7.64
C PRO A 241 -2.13 16.40 7.35
N TYR A 242 -1.72 16.96 6.21
CA TYR A 242 -2.12 18.30 5.78
C TYR A 242 -3.60 18.35 5.43
N ALA A 243 -4.10 17.36 4.68
CA ALA A 243 -5.52 17.27 4.33
C ALA A 243 -6.39 17.14 5.60
N LYS A 244 -5.95 16.34 6.58
CA LYS A 244 -6.63 16.21 7.87
C LYS A 244 -6.65 17.52 8.66
N MET A 245 -5.53 18.23 8.72
CA MET A 245 -5.44 19.52 9.41
C MET A 245 -6.38 20.55 8.76
N CYS A 246 -6.32 20.69 7.43
CA CYS A 246 -7.20 21.60 6.70
C CYS A 246 -8.67 21.25 6.89
N GLY A 247 -9.02 19.96 6.80
CA GLY A 247 -10.37 19.47 7.03
C GLY A 247 -10.88 19.76 8.46
N ALA A 248 -10.02 19.64 9.48
CA ALA A 248 -10.37 19.97 10.85
C ALA A 248 -10.62 21.48 11.04
N ILE A 249 -9.77 22.33 10.44
CA ILE A 249 -9.93 23.79 10.48
C ILE A 249 -11.24 24.21 9.80
N VAL A 250 -11.53 23.67 8.61
CA VAL A 250 -12.76 23.97 7.88
C VAL A 250 -14.00 23.51 8.66
N LYS A 251 -13.96 22.30 9.23
CA LYS A 251 -15.07 21.77 10.04
C LYS A 251 -15.34 22.62 11.28
N GLU A 252 -14.29 23.10 11.94
CA GLU A 252 -14.40 23.99 13.10
C GLU A 252 -14.95 25.37 12.71
N ALA A 253 -14.51 25.93 11.58
CA ALA A 253 -15.05 27.18 11.06
C ALA A 253 -16.54 27.06 10.72
N MET A 254 -16.96 25.99 10.03
CA MET A 254 -18.36 25.73 9.71
C MET A 254 -19.22 25.52 10.97
N ARG A 255 -18.68 24.88 12.01
CA ARG A 255 -19.38 24.69 13.29
C ARG A 255 -19.68 26.03 13.95
N LYS A 256 -18.71 26.95 13.97
CA LYS A 256 -18.90 28.29 14.54
C LYS A 256 -19.96 29.10 13.79
N GLU A 257 -20.00 29.03 12.47
CA GLU A 257 -21.02 29.71 11.64
C GLU A 257 -22.44 29.16 11.83
N LEU A 258 -22.60 27.92 12.30
CA LEU A 258 -23.91 27.33 12.62
C LEU A 258 -24.37 27.65 14.05
N GLU A 259 -23.45 28.04 14.93
CA GLU A 259 -23.72 28.41 16.32
C GLU A 259 -24.01 29.91 16.48
N GLU A 260 -23.78 30.71 15.44
CA GLU A 260 -24.17 32.13 15.29
C GLU A 260 -25.53 32.28 14.59
#